data_AF-F9VU56-F1
#
_entry.id   AF-F9VU56-F1
#
_cell.length_a   1.000
_cell.length_b   1.000
_cell.length_c   1.000
_cell.angle_alpha   90.00
_cell.angle_beta   90.00
_cell.angle_gamma   90.00
#
_symmetry.space_group_name_H-M   'P 1'
#
loop_
_entity.id
_entity.type
_entity.pdbx_description
1 polymer ?
#
loop_
_entity_poly.entity_id
_entity_poly.type
_entity_poly.pdbx_seq_one_letter_code
_entity_poly.pdbx_strand_id
1 'polypeptide(L)'
;MHLFAAIPDSLPVATLNRIRGSEATPILTLEPWDPDKGRDQSVWSLATIAAGQHDSDLSRWGADLASWQYPILLRFAQEMNGTWYPWSIGTSQNTPYDYRAAWSRMHSIISKQAPQVRFVWAPNAITEGTRDFTDCYPGDDVVDYLGLDGYNWGQSPGHQWQSAHKLFSESLEALSKLSPNRPTLITEVGCADGNTPNLKAEWITDFFHVIESAPDVLGFVWFQMDKERDWRLNSTRASTLSFRNGLEQWISSRPFA
;
A
#
# COMPACT_ATOMS: atom_id res chain seq x y z
N MET A 1 3.59 10.63 6.54
CA MET A 1 2.69 9.61 7.12
C MET A 1 3.07 8.23 6.63
N HIS A 2 3.27 8.06 5.32
CA HIS A 2 3.75 6.82 4.72
C HIS A 2 5.25 6.91 4.39
N LEU A 3 5.98 5.83 4.61
CA LEU A 3 7.41 5.72 4.34
C LEU A 3 7.76 4.28 3.93
N PHE A 4 8.90 4.12 3.28
CA PHE A 4 9.41 2.86 2.75
C PHE A 4 10.77 2.56 3.38
N ALA A 5 11.03 1.29 3.66
CA ALA A 5 12.32 0.79 4.08
C ALA A 5 12.52 -0.61 3.51
N ALA A 6 13.72 -0.87 3.03
CA ALA A 6 14.12 -2.22 2.67
C ALA A 6 14.45 -3.05 3.93
N ILE A 7 14.32 -4.36 3.88
CA ILE A 7 14.69 -5.25 5.00
C ILE A 7 16.12 -4.97 5.53
N PRO A 8 17.14 -4.74 4.68
CA PRO A 8 18.49 -4.41 5.14
C PRO A 8 18.62 -3.05 5.85
N ASP A 9 17.65 -2.14 5.68
CA ASP A 9 17.71 -0.82 6.30
C ASP A 9 17.55 -0.90 7.82
N SER A 10 17.89 0.21 8.48
CA SER A 10 17.57 0.44 9.89
C SER A 10 16.23 1.15 10.04
N LEU A 11 15.51 0.91 11.14
CA LEU A 11 14.28 1.62 11.46
C LEU A 11 14.50 3.15 11.42
N PRO A 12 13.79 3.91 10.58
CA PRO A 12 14.00 5.36 10.44
C PRO A 12 13.34 6.16 11.57
N VAL A 13 13.82 5.97 12.81
CA VAL A 13 13.25 6.52 14.06
C VAL A 13 13.02 8.03 14.00
N ALA A 14 13.95 8.79 13.41
CA ALA A 14 13.80 10.25 13.29
C ALA A 14 12.57 10.65 12.45
N THR A 15 12.30 9.93 11.36
CA THR A 15 11.11 10.16 10.52
C THR A 15 9.84 9.71 11.23
N LEU A 16 9.87 8.56 11.90
CA LEU A 16 8.72 8.09 12.69
C LEU A 16 8.36 9.06 13.83
N ASN A 17 9.36 9.61 14.52
CA ASN A 17 9.14 10.62 15.56
C ASN A 17 8.54 11.92 14.99
N ARG A 18 8.90 12.33 13.77
CA ARG A 18 8.27 13.48 13.11
C ARG A 18 6.80 13.24 12.78
N ILE A 19 6.46 12.05 12.27
CA ILE A 19 5.06 11.68 11.96
C ILE A 19 4.24 11.63 13.24
N ARG A 20 4.77 11.01 14.31
CA ARG A 20 4.11 11.00 15.61
C ARG A 20 3.94 12.41 16.19
N GLY A 21 4.93 13.28 16.01
CA GLY A 21 4.87 14.68 16.43
C GLY A 21 3.76 15.50 15.76
N SER A 22 3.19 15.01 14.66
CA SER A 22 2.00 15.57 14.02
C SER A 22 0.71 14.80 14.37
N GLU A 23 0.73 14.00 15.45
CA GLU A 23 -0.39 13.19 15.94
C GLU A 23 -0.92 12.15 14.92
N ALA A 24 -0.09 11.78 13.94
CA ALA A 24 -0.43 10.78 12.94
C ALA A 24 0.19 9.41 13.26
N THR A 25 -0.52 8.35 12.89
CA THR A 25 0.03 6.98 12.89
C THR A 25 0.82 6.76 11.60
N PRO A 26 2.11 6.37 11.67
CA PRO A 26 2.89 6.07 10.48
C PRO A 26 2.43 4.77 9.81
N ILE A 27 2.50 4.75 8.47
CA ILE A 27 2.46 3.53 7.66
C ILE A 27 3.89 3.28 7.17
N LEU A 28 4.52 2.20 7.64
CA LEU A 28 5.83 1.76 7.18
C LEU A 28 5.65 0.61 6.20
N THR A 29 6.12 0.80 4.97
CA THR A 29 6.24 -0.28 3.98
C THR A 29 7.59 -0.95 4.13
N LEU A 30 7.59 -2.23 4.47
CA LEU A 30 8.79 -3.05 4.64
C LEU A 30 8.98 -3.96 3.43
N GLU A 31 10.05 -3.73 2.69
CA GLU A 31 10.27 -4.29 1.36
C GLU A 31 11.43 -5.31 1.36
N PRO A 32 11.21 -6.57 0.97
CA PRO A 32 12.29 -7.54 0.85
C PRO A 32 13.06 -7.32 -0.45
N TRP A 33 13.98 -6.36 -0.48
CA TRP A 33 14.90 -6.16 -1.61
C TRP A 33 16.09 -5.27 -1.28
N ASP A 34 16.97 -5.12 -2.26
CA ASP A 34 17.90 -4.00 -2.38
C ASP A 34 17.41 -3.08 -3.53
N PRO A 35 16.94 -1.85 -3.27
CA PRO A 35 16.35 -0.99 -4.30
C PRO A 35 17.33 -0.64 -5.44
N ASP A 36 18.64 -0.71 -5.19
CA ASP A 36 19.67 -0.40 -6.19
C ASP A 36 19.93 -1.55 -7.18
N LYS A 37 19.34 -2.73 -6.94
CA LYS A 37 19.58 -3.96 -7.73
C LYS A 37 18.42 -4.36 -8.65
N GLY A 38 17.34 -3.57 -8.71
CA GLY A 38 16.19 -3.85 -9.57
C GLY A 38 15.41 -5.11 -9.16
N ARG A 39 14.52 -5.62 -10.01
CA ARG A 39 13.56 -6.66 -9.58
C ARG A 39 14.11 -8.09 -9.51
N ASP A 40 15.17 -8.40 -10.25
CA ASP A 40 15.63 -9.78 -10.42
C ASP A 40 16.62 -10.18 -9.31
N GLN A 41 16.09 -10.39 -8.10
CA GLN A 41 16.87 -10.70 -6.90
C GLN A 41 16.37 -11.98 -6.21
N SER A 42 16.90 -13.13 -6.62
CA SER A 42 16.48 -14.44 -6.06
C SER A 42 16.74 -14.60 -4.55
N VAL A 43 17.74 -13.87 -4.01
CA VAL A 43 18.02 -13.80 -2.56
C VAL A 43 16.84 -13.23 -1.76
N TRP A 44 15.95 -12.47 -2.41
CA TRP A 44 14.74 -11.92 -1.81
C TRP A 44 13.45 -12.55 -2.34
N SER A 45 13.54 -13.72 -2.98
CA SER A 45 12.35 -14.49 -3.35
C SER A 45 11.53 -14.85 -2.10
N LEU A 46 10.22 -14.97 -2.25
CA LEU A 46 9.32 -15.31 -1.15
C LEU A 46 9.68 -16.64 -0.48
N ALA A 47 10.18 -17.61 -1.26
CA ALA A 47 10.64 -18.89 -0.77
C ALA A 47 11.81 -18.76 0.22
N THR A 48 12.76 -17.83 0.00
CA THR A 48 13.89 -17.61 0.92
C THR A 48 13.43 -16.99 2.25
N ILE A 49 12.44 -16.10 2.19
CA ILE A 49 11.81 -15.50 3.37
C ILE A 49 11.06 -16.59 4.12
N ALA A 50 10.18 -17.34 3.47
CA ALA A 50 9.44 -18.44 4.08
C ALA A 50 10.35 -19.50 4.71
N ALA A 51 11.50 -19.79 4.09
CA ALA A 51 12.52 -20.72 4.61
C ALA A 51 13.30 -20.16 5.81
N GLY A 52 13.20 -18.86 6.10
CA GLY A 52 13.82 -18.24 7.27
C GLY A 52 15.21 -17.69 7.08
N GLN A 53 15.64 -17.50 5.84
CA GLN A 53 16.97 -16.97 5.56
C GLN A 53 17.13 -15.51 6.01
N HIS A 54 16.00 -14.82 6.24
CA HIS A 54 15.92 -13.41 6.62
C HIS A 54 15.40 -13.18 8.05
N ASP A 55 15.34 -14.23 8.87
CA ASP A 55 14.79 -14.16 10.23
C ASP A 55 15.56 -13.24 11.17
N SER A 56 16.88 -13.16 10.99
CA SER A 56 17.71 -12.26 11.79
C SER A 56 17.33 -10.80 11.54
N ASP A 57 17.09 -10.43 10.28
CA ASP A 57 16.65 -9.09 9.92
C ASP A 57 15.22 -8.82 10.39
N LEU A 58 14.30 -9.76 10.19
CA LEU A 58 12.92 -9.63 10.69
C LEU A 58 12.87 -9.55 12.21
N SER A 59 13.76 -10.26 12.91
CA SER A 59 13.87 -10.20 14.36
C SER A 59 14.41 -8.84 14.83
N ARG A 60 15.39 -8.27 14.11
CA ARG A 60 15.85 -6.89 14.33
C ARG A 60 14.69 -5.90 14.17
N TRP A 61 13.93 -5.99 13.07
CA TRP A 61 12.76 -5.14 12.86
C TRP A 61 11.73 -5.26 14.00
N GLY A 62 11.45 -6.49 14.46
CA GLY A 62 10.60 -6.73 15.62
C GLY A 62 11.12 -6.05 16.89
N ALA A 63 12.40 -6.20 17.20
CA ALA A 63 13.04 -5.59 18.37
C ALA A 63 13.08 -4.04 18.29
N ASP A 64 13.41 -3.48 17.11
CA ASP A 64 13.48 -2.03 16.90
C ASP A 64 12.09 -1.39 17.03
N LEU A 65 11.06 -2.02 16.44
CA LEU A 65 9.67 -1.58 16.59
C LEU A 65 9.21 -1.69 18.04
N ALA A 66 9.54 -2.79 18.73
CA ALA A 66 9.26 -2.96 20.16
C ALA A 66 9.94 -1.89 21.01
N SER A 67 11.18 -1.51 20.69
CA SER A 67 11.89 -0.43 21.37
C SER A 67 11.31 0.96 21.05
N TRP A 68 10.72 1.14 19.87
CA TRP A 68 10.06 2.40 19.52
C TRP A 68 8.70 2.56 20.22
N GLN A 69 7.96 1.49 20.50
CA GLN A 69 6.79 1.41 21.41
C GLN A 69 5.49 2.12 20.98
N TYR A 70 5.46 2.88 19.88
CA TYR A 70 4.26 3.61 19.46
C TYR A 70 3.44 2.85 18.40
N PRO A 71 2.14 3.18 18.23
CA PRO A 71 1.31 2.62 17.16
C PRO A 71 1.93 2.84 15.77
N ILE A 72 1.87 1.80 14.94
CA ILE A 72 2.36 1.81 13.55
C ILE A 72 1.59 0.80 12.73
N LEU A 73 1.32 1.18 11.48
CA LEU A 73 0.84 0.27 10.46
C LEU A 73 2.04 -0.26 9.67
N LEU A 74 2.25 -1.58 9.66
CA LEU A 74 3.32 -2.23 8.91
C LEU A 74 2.73 -2.92 7.67
N ARG A 75 3.15 -2.46 6.50
CA ARG A 75 2.74 -2.98 5.18
C ARG A 75 3.90 -3.76 4.58
N PHE A 76 3.80 -5.07 4.51
CA PHE A 76 4.91 -5.93 4.08
C PHE A 76 4.70 -6.40 2.64
N ALA A 77 5.78 -6.35 1.83
CA ALA A 77 5.82 -6.93 0.48
C ALA A 77 4.58 -6.60 -0.38
N GLN A 78 4.26 -5.30 -0.46
CA GLN A 78 3.08 -4.77 -1.15
C GLN A 78 3.03 -5.13 -2.64
N GLU A 79 1.86 -5.01 -3.26
CA GLU A 79 1.69 -5.13 -4.72
C GLU A 79 2.26 -6.44 -5.30
N MET A 80 2.21 -7.51 -4.51
CA MET A 80 2.71 -8.83 -4.90
C MET A 80 2.08 -9.35 -6.20
N ASN A 81 0.87 -8.90 -6.53
CA ASN A 81 0.15 -9.26 -7.75
C ASN A 81 0.63 -8.48 -9.00
N GLY A 82 1.59 -7.56 -8.87
CA GLY A 82 2.28 -6.91 -9.97
C GLY A 82 3.39 -7.78 -10.60
N THR A 83 4.33 -7.13 -11.29
CA THR A 83 5.49 -7.81 -11.94
C THR A 83 6.82 -7.08 -11.74
N TRP A 84 6.85 -6.06 -10.88
CA TRP A 84 7.95 -5.10 -10.77
C TRP A 84 8.84 -5.32 -9.54
N TYR A 85 8.47 -6.20 -8.61
CA TYR A 85 9.28 -6.47 -7.41
C TYR A 85 9.86 -7.89 -7.38
N PRO A 86 10.97 -8.11 -6.64
CA PRO A 86 11.53 -9.45 -6.41
C PRO A 86 10.55 -10.43 -5.75
N TRP A 87 9.58 -9.90 -4.99
CA TRP A 87 8.52 -10.65 -4.32
C TRP A 87 7.23 -10.75 -5.14
N SER A 88 7.17 -10.18 -6.35
CA SER A 88 5.99 -10.31 -7.20
C SER A 88 5.73 -11.76 -7.60
N ILE A 89 4.47 -12.14 -7.73
CA ILE A 89 4.05 -13.48 -8.17
C ILE A 89 4.52 -13.73 -9.61
N GLY A 90 5.23 -14.84 -9.80
CA GLY A 90 5.88 -15.22 -11.05
C GLY A 90 7.32 -14.70 -11.21
N THR A 91 7.74 -13.69 -10.45
CA THR A 91 9.17 -13.30 -10.35
C THR A 91 9.90 -14.34 -9.52
N SER A 92 11.10 -14.78 -9.92
CA SER A 92 11.88 -15.79 -9.18
C SER A 92 11.09 -17.08 -8.82
N GLN A 93 10.08 -17.45 -9.62
CA GLN A 93 9.17 -18.58 -9.37
C GLN A 93 8.25 -18.43 -8.14
N ASN A 94 8.11 -17.21 -7.60
CA ASN A 94 7.20 -16.91 -6.51
C ASN A 94 5.76 -17.33 -6.82
N THR A 95 5.13 -18.04 -5.88
CA THR A 95 3.72 -18.43 -5.94
C THR A 95 2.89 -17.74 -4.86
N PRO A 96 1.55 -17.71 -4.99
CA PRO A 96 0.68 -17.23 -3.90
C PRO A 96 0.89 -18.00 -2.59
N TYR A 97 1.25 -19.29 -2.66
CA TYR A 97 1.60 -20.08 -1.49
C TYR A 97 2.85 -19.53 -0.79
N ASP A 98 3.90 -19.22 -1.55
CA ASP A 98 5.13 -18.65 -1.00
C ASP A 98 4.86 -17.29 -0.35
N TYR A 99 3.96 -16.49 -0.93
CA TYR A 99 3.56 -15.20 -0.37
C TYR A 99 2.91 -15.35 1.01
N ARG A 100 1.91 -16.24 1.12
CA ARG A 100 1.26 -16.52 2.41
C ARG A 100 2.24 -17.08 3.43
N ALA A 101 3.17 -17.93 3.01
CA ALA A 101 4.20 -18.48 3.89
C ALA A 101 5.19 -17.41 4.39
N ALA A 102 5.67 -16.53 3.50
CA ALA A 102 6.53 -15.40 3.84
C ALA A 102 5.82 -14.41 4.78
N TRP A 103 4.55 -14.07 4.48
CA TRP A 103 3.71 -13.22 5.34
C TRP A 103 3.57 -13.80 6.74
N SER A 104 3.13 -15.05 6.86
CA SER A 104 2.94 -15.72 8.15
C SER A 104 4.23 -15.75 8.97
N ARG A 105 5.38 -15.94 8.31
CA ARG A 105 6.68 -15.91 9.00
C ARG A 105 7.02 -14.52 9.51
N MET A 106 6.95 -13.50 8.66
CA MET A 106 7.15 -12.09 9.03
C MET A 106 6.25 -11.70 10.20
N HIS A 107 4.94 -11.96 10.08
CA HIS A 107 3.96 -11.68 11.12
C HIS A 107 4.34 -12.38 12.43
N SER A 108 4.66 -13.67 12.40
CA SER A 108 4.97 -14.45 13.60
C SER A 108 6.21 -13.95 14.36
N ILE A 109 7.19 -13.36 13.67
CA ILE A 109 8.43 -12.85 14.27
C ILE A 109 8.20 -11.46 14.86
N ILE A 110 7.54 -10.58 14.11
CA ILE A 110 7.35 -9.18 14.51
C ILE A 110 6.28 -9.07 15.59
N SER A 111 5.11 -9.72 15.43
CA SER A 111 3.99 -9.62 16.38
C SER A 111 4.34 -10.09 17.79
N LYS A 112 5.22 -11.10 17.92
CA LYS A 112 5.70 -11.60 19.22
C LYS A 112 6.53 -10.57 20.00
N GLN A 113 7.22 -9.68 19.30
CA GLN A 113 8.12 -8.70 19.90
C GLN A 113 7.45 -7.33 20.04
N ALA A 114 6.67 -6.94 19.04
CA ALA A 114 6.07 -5.62 18.90
C ALA A 114 4.53 -5.72 18.78
N PRO A 115 3.80 -6.01 19.88
CA PRO A 115 2.35 -6.23 19.86
C PRO A 115 1.53 -4.96 19.52
N GLN A 116 2.17 -3.79 19.48
CA GLN A 116 1.55 -2.52 19.06
C GLN A 116 1.51 -2.34 17.54
N VAL A 117 2.21 -3.19 16.79
CA VAL A 117 2.20 -3.16 15.31
C VAL A 117 0.87 -3.69 14.80
N ARG A 118 0.30 -3.01 13.81
CA ARG A 118 -0.86 -3.46 13.04
C ARG A 118 -0.45 -3.77 11.62
N PHE A 119 -0.86 -4.90 11.09
CA PHE A 119 -0.40 -5.41 9.79
C PHE A 119 -1.38 -5.05 8.68
N VAL A 120 -0.85 -4.50 7.58
CA VAL A 120 -1.62 -4.03 6.42
C VAL A 120 -1.27 -4.87 5.20
N TRP A 121 -2.21 -5.70 4.73
CA TRP A 121 -2.02 -6.51 3.53
C TRP A 121 -2.54 -5.74 2.31
N ALA A 122 -1.65 -5.35 1.40
CA ALA A 122 -1.97 -4.39 0.34
C ALA A 122 -1.55 -4.87 -1.05
N PRO A 123 -2.47 -5.43 -1.86
CA PRO A 123 -2.23 -5.64 -3.28
C PRO A 123 -2.29 -4.33 -4.08
N ASN A 124 -1.86 -4.40 -5.34
CA ASN A 124 -2.19 -3.40 -6.35
C ASN A 124 -3.59 -3.69 -6.92
N ALA A 125 -4.28 -2.66 -7.37
CA ALA A 125 -5.54 -2.78 -8.08
C ALA A 125 -5.46 -3.76 -9.25
N ILE A 126 -6.51 -4.56 -9.42
CA ILE A 126 -6.70 -5.46 -10.55
C ILE A 126 -6.86 -4.61 -11.81
N THR A 127 -5.80 -4.61 -12.62
CA THR A 127 -5.69 -3.98 -13.93
C THR A 127 -5.15 -4.97 -14.95
N GLU A 128 -5.09 -4.58 -16.22
CA GLU A 128 -4.49 -5.39 -17.30
C GLU A 128 -3.02 -5.78 -17.02
N GLY A 129 -2.30 -5.00 -16.21
CA GLY A 129 -0.88 -5.23 -15.88
C GLY A 129 -0.65 -6.07 -14.63
N THR A 130 -1.70 -6.49 -13.93
CA THR A 130 -1.63 -7.19 -12.64
C THR A 130 -2.41 -8.49 -12.68
N ARG A 131 -2.10 -9.38 -11.73
CA ARG A 131 -2.81 -10.63 -11.51
C ARG A 131 -3.93 -10.45 -10.48
N ASP A 132 -4.83 -11.43 -10.42
CA ASP A 132 -5.69 -11.60 -9.25
C ASP A 132 -4.83 -11.77 -7.99
N PHE A 133 -5.23 -11.12 -6.91
CA PHE A 133 -4.50 -11.13 -5.64
C PHE A 133 -5.12 -12.04 -4.58
N THR A 134 -6.32 -12.59 -4.80
CA THR A 134 -7.13 -13.22 -3.76
C THR A 134 -6.44 -14.46 -3.18
N ASP A 135 -5.79 -15.24 -4.04
CA ASP A 135 -4.97 -16.38 -3.63
C ASP A 135 -3.76 -15.97 -2.76
N CYS A 136 -3.33 -14.71 -2.75
CA CYS A 136 -2.22 -14.25 -1.92
C CYS A 136 -2.66 -13.84 -0.50
N TYR A 137 -3.96 -13.87 -0.18
CA TYR A 137 -4.46 -13.43 1.11
C TYR A 137 -4.04 -14.39 2.23
N PRO A 138 -3.33 -13.94 3.28
CA PRO A 138 -2.78 -14.79 4.32
C PRO A 138 -3.81 -15.17 5.40
N GLY A 139 -4.99 -14.53 5.40
CA GLY A 139 -6.08 -14.80 6.34
C GLY A 139 -6.26 -13.73 7.41
N ASP A 140 -7.46 -13.71 7.99
CA ASP A 140 -7.93 -12.69 8.93
C ASP A 140 -7.17 -12.63 10.27
N ASP A 141 -6.54 -13.73 10.66
CA ASP A 141 -5.82 -13.85 11.95
C ASP A 141 -4.48 -13.10 11.97
N VAL A 142 -3.98 -12.70 10.80
CA VAL A 142 -2.64 -12.10 10.63
C VAL A 142 -2.68 -10.80 9.82
N VAL A 143 -3.87 -10.21 9.66
CA VAL A 143 -4.14 -8.97 8.94
C VAL A 143 -5.07 -8.10 9.76
N ASP A 144 -4.62 -6.91 10.15
CA ASP A 144 -5.45 -5.93 10.87
C ASP A 144 -6.23 -5.04 9.89
N TYR A 145 -5.62 -4.67 8.76
CA TYR A 145 -6.20 -3.83 7.71
C TYR A 145 -5.97 -4.41 6.32
N LEU A 146 -6.98 -4.32 5.44
CA LEU A 146 -6.76 -4.46 4.02
C LEU A 146 -6.17 -3.16 3.47
N GLY A 147 -5.29 -3.27 2.49
CA GLY A 147 -4.75 -2.17 1.71
C GLY A 147 -5.15 -2.30 0.24
N LEU A 148 -5.02 -1.21 -0.51
CA LEU A 148 -5.13 -1.22 -1.95
C LEU A 148 -4.32 -0.07 -2.53
N ASP A 149 -3.45 -0.38 -3.48
CA ASP A 149 -2.68 0.62 -4.23
C ASP A 149 -3.29 0.82 -5.62
N GLY A 150 -3.34 2.06 -6.10
CA GLY A 150 -3.85 2.34 -7.43
C GLY A 150 -3.39 3.69 -7.99
N TYR A 151 -2.84 3.65 -9.21
CA TYR A 151 -2.36 4.83 -9.91
C TYR A 151 -3.01 4.98 -11.29
N ASN A 152 -3.60 6.14 -11.55
CA ASN A 152 -3.92 6.53 -12.92
C ASN A 152 -2.70 7.18 -13.56
N TRP A 153 -1.93 6.39 -14.29
CA TRP A 153 -0.73 6.81 -15.03
C TRP A 153 -1.02 7.78 -16.18
N GLY A 154 -2.29 8.00 -16.53
CA GLY A 154 -2.68 8.80 -17.69
C GLY A 154 -2.12 8.22 -18.99
N GLN A 155 -1.92 9.08 -19.99
CA GLN A 155 -1.29 8.66 -21.23
C GLN A 155 0.23 8.54 -21.04
N SER A 156 0.78 7.33 -21.13
CA SER A 156 2.24 7.07 -21.17
C SER A 156 2.54 5.76 -21.90
N PRO A 157 3.78 5.50 -22.34
CA PRO A 157 4.16 4.19 -22.87
C PRO A 157 3.76 3.07 -21.89
N GLY A 158 3.01 2.08 -22.37
CA GLY A 158 2.51 0.96 -21.55
C GLY A 158 1.29 1.28 -20.67
N HIS A 159 0.80 2.52 -20.65
CA HIS A 159 -0.34 2.92 -19.82
C HIS A 159 -1.36 3.77 -20.59
N GLN A 160 -2.63 3.60 -20.23
CA GLN A 160 -3.73 4.43 -20.72
C GLN A 160 -4.39 5.13 -19.55
N TRP A 161 -5.06 6.25 -19.84
CA TRP A 161 -5.92 6.91 -18.87
C TRP A 161 -7.01 5.95 -18.36
N GLN A 162 -7.19 5.88 -17.04
CA GLN A 162 -8.25 5.10 -16.41
C GLN A 162 -9.03 5.98 -15.44
N SER A 163 -10.36 5.87 -15.46
CA SER A 163 -11.19 6.50 -14.42
C SER A 163 -10.95 5.85 -13.06
N ALA A 164 -11.19 6.58 -11.97
CA ALA A 164 -11.07 6.03 -10.62
C ALA A 164 -11.98 4.81 -10.42
N HIS A 165 -13.21 4.86 -10.96
CA HIS A 165 -14.12 3.71 -10.92
C HIS A 165 -13.55 2.48 -11.62
N LYS A 166 -12.99 2.62 -12.82
CA LYS A 166 -12.35 1.48 -13.52
C LYS A 166 -11.19 0.92 -12.70
N LEU A 167 -10.41 1.79 -12.07
CA LEU A 167 -9.22 1.39 -11.34
C LEU A 167 -9.53 0.67 -10.02
N PHE A 168 -10.54 1.11 -9.27
CA PHE A 168 -10.72 0.67 -7.89
C PHE A 168 -11.91 -0.26 -7.65
N SER A 169 -13.02 -0.13 -8.39
CA SER A 169 -14.28 -0.78 -8.03
C SER A 169 -14.19 -2.31 -7.95
N GLU A 170 -13.57 -2.95 -8.95
CA GLU A 170 -13.41 -4.42 -8.97
C GLU A 170 -12.57 -4.92 -7.79
N SER A 171 -11.48 -4.21 -7.49
CA SER A 171 -10.58 -4.60 -6.40
C SER A 171 -11.21 -4.39 -5.03
N LEU A 172 -11.94 -3.29 -4.83
CA LEU A 172 -12.67 -3.05 -3.58
C LEU A 172 -13.78 -4.07 -3.36
N GLU A 173 -14.48 -4.49 -4.42
CA GLU A 173 -15.46 -5.58 -4.34
C GLU A 173 -14.78 -6.91 -3.98
N ALA A 174 -13.63 -7.23 -4.60
CA ALA A 174 -12.86 -8.42 -4.27
C ALA A 174 -12.38 -8.42 -2.82
N LEU A 175 -11.87 -7.29 -2.31
CA LEU A 175 -11.45 -7.12 -0.91
C LEU A 175 -12.62 -7.32 0.06
N SER A 176 -13.79 -6.72 -0.20
CA SER A 176 -14.98 -6.86 0.64
C SER A 176 -15.50 -8.31 0.69
N LYS A 177 -15.40 -9.05 -0.43
CA LYS A 177 -15.72 -10.49 -0.47
C LYS A 177 -14.69 -11.34 0.28
N LEU A 178 -13.42 -10.95 0.22
CA LEU A 178 -12.30 -11.68 0.80
C LEU A 178 -12.31 -11.64 2.33
N SER A 179 -12.57 -10.46 2.91
CA SER A 179 -12.70 -10.28 4.36
C SER A 179 -13.78 -9.24 4.68
N PRO A 180 -15.06 -9.66 4.77
CA PRO A 180 -16.18 -8.75 5.00
C PRO A 180 -16.03 -7.92 6.28
N ASN A 181 -16.31 -6.62 6.20
CA ASN A 181 -16.21 -5.65 7.30
C ASN A 181 -14.77 -5.38 7.79
N ARG A 182 -13.73 -5.93 7.13
CA ARG A 182 -12.35 -5.62 7.49
C ARG A 182 -12.04 -4.18 7.06
N PRO A 183 -11.55 -3.33 7.97
CA PRO A 183 -11.18 -1.97 7.61
C PRO A 183 -10.15 -1.94 6.48
N THR A 184 -10.45 -1.15 5.45
CA THR A 184 -9.64 -1.02 4.24
C THR A 184 -9.02 0.37 4.18
N LEU A 185 -7.76 0.44 3.76
CA LEU A 185 -7.05 1.68 3.46
C LEU A 185 -6.70 1.68 1.97
N ILE A 186 -6.92 2.79 1.28
CA ILE A 186 -6.25 3.00 -0.01
C ILE A 186 -4.81 3.40 0.32
N THR A 187 -3.91 2.42 0.38
CA THR A 187 -2.55 2.57 0.91
C THR A 187 -1.67 3.42 0.02
N GLU A 188 -1.96 3.47 -1.27
CA GLU A 188 -1.39 4.42 -2.21
C GLU A 188 -2.42 4.82 -3.27
N VAL A 189 -2.55 6.12 -3.53
CA VAL A 189 -3.33 6.63 -4.66
C VAL A 189 -2.66 7.84 -5.31
N GLY A 190 -2.68 7.87 -6.64
CA GLY A 190 -2.21 9.00 -7.42
C GLY A 190 -2.83 9.05 -8.81
N CYS A 191 -2.90 10.26 -9.37
CA CYS A 191 -3.32 10.48 -10.74
C CYS A 191 -2.35 11.44 -11.42
N ALA A 192 -1.83 11.05 -12.59
CA ALA A 192 -1.06 11.95 -13.44
C ALA A 192 -1.97 13.05 -14.01
N ASP A 193 -1.38 14.16 -14.44
CA ASP A 193 -2.12 15.13 -15.23
C ASP A 193 -2.59 14.51 -16.56
N GLY A 194 -3.80 14.89 -16.95
CA GLY A 194 -4.39 14.46 -18.21
C GLY A 194 -4.08 15.39 -19.36
N ASN A 195 -4.67 15.10 -20.52
CA ASN A 195 -4.49 15.92 -21.73
C ASN A 195 -5.22 17.28 -21.66
N THR A 196 -6.01 17.52 -20.62
CA THR A 196 -6.62 18.83 -20.32
C THR A 196 -6.34 19.21 -18.86
N PRO A 197 -6.29 20.52 -18.52
CA PRO A 197 -5.99 20.98 -17.17
C PRO A 197 -6.96 20.51 -16.08
N ASN A 198 -8.19 20.13 -16.47
CA ASN A 198 -9.25 19.73 -15.53
C ASN A 198 -9.36 18.22 -15.37
N LEU A 199 -8.75 17.41 -16.25
CA LEU A 199 -9.02 15.97 -16.27
C LEU A 199 -8.60 15.26 -14.97
N LYS A 200 -7.50 15.69 -14.35
CA LYS A 200 -7.09 15.20 -13.02
C LYS A 200 -8.04 15.69 -11.92
N ALA A 201 -8.59 16.90 -12.04
CA ALA A 201 -9.57 17.41 -11.08
C ALA A 201 -10.88 16.61 -11.14
N GLU A 202 -11.35 16.26 -12.34
CA GLU A 202 -12.48 15.36 -12.56
C GLU A 202 -12.21 13.97 -11.99
N TRP A 203 -11.02 13.43 -12.25
CA TRP A 203 -10.61 12.12 -11.69
C TRP A 203 -10.60 12.10 -10.16
N ILE A 204 -10.12 13.18 -9.53
CA ILE A 204 -10.11 13.29 -8.06
C ILE A 204 -11.54 13.30 -7.52
N THR A 205 -12.47 14.01 -8.17
CA THR A 205 -13.89 13.97 -7.80
C THR A 205 -14.45 12.55 -7.90
N ASP A 206 -14.16 11.84 -8.99
CA ASP A 206 -14.59 10.45 -9.18
C ASP A 206 -14.00 9.51 -8.12
N PHE A 207 -12.74 9.72 -7.72
CA PHE A 207 -12.10 8.93 -6.66
C PHE A 207 -12.83 9.09 -5.33
N PHE A 208 -13.24 10.31 -4.96
CA PHE A 208 -14.04 10.52 -3.75
C PHE A 208 -15.38 9.79 -3.81
N HIS A 209 -16.09 9.83 -4.94
CA HIS A 209 -17.34 9.05 -5.11
C HIS A 209 -17.13 7.54 -4.96
N VAL A 210 -15.99 7.01 -5.42
CA VAL A 210 -15.64 5.58 -5.26
C VAL A 210 -15.47 5.22 -3.78
N ILE A 211 -14.66 5.98 -3.04
CA ILE A 211 -14.42 5.67 -1.61
C ILE A 211 -15.63 5.99 -0.72
N GLU A 212 -16.51 6.90 -1.13
CA GLU A 212 -17.80 7.13 -0.48
C GLU A 212 -18.73 5.92 -0.61
N SER A 213 -18.70 5.25 -1.77
CA SER A 213 -19.51 4.06 -2.07
C SER A 213 -18.95 2.78 -1.44
N ALA A 214 -17.75 2.82 -0.85
CA ALA A 214 -17.08 1.70 -0.21
C ALA A 214 -17.06 1.90 1.33
N PRO A 215 -18.03 1.35 2.09
CA PRO A 215 -18.17 1.62 3.52
C PRO A 215 -16.97 1.14 4.34
N ASP A 216 -16.31 0.06 3.92
CA ASP A 216 -15.14 -0.50 4.60
C ASP A 216 -13.87 0.35 4.45
N VAL A 217 -13.84 1.30 3.51
CA VAL A 217 -12.68 2.18 3.29
C VAL A 217 -12.64 3.26 4.38
N LEU A 218 -11.64 3.23 5.25
CA LEU A 218 -11.47 4.19 6.36
C LEU A 218 -10.61 5.40 6.01
N GLY A 219 -9.72 5.25 5.05
CA GLY A 219 -8.60 6.17 4.85
C GLY A 219 -7.97 5.98 3.49
N PHE A 220 -7.26 7.00 3.03
CA PHE A 220 -6.39 6.90 1.88
C PHE A 220 -5.08 7.67 2.10
N VAL A 221 -4.02 7.26 1.40
CA VAL A 221 -2.74 7.96 1.36
C VAL A 221 -2.48 8.42 -0.06
N TRP A 222 -2.57 9.74 -0.28
CA TRP A 222 -2.19 10.32 -1.57
C TRP A 222 -0.68 10.29 -1.75
N PHE A 223 -0.21 9.77 -2.88
CA PHE A 223 1.21 9.74 -3.23
C PHE A 223 1.66 11.13 -3.71
N GLN A 224 2.05 11.97 -2.76
CA GLN A 224 2.35 13.39 -2.98
C GLN A 224 3.81 13.59 -3.45
N MET A 225 4.15 13.14 -4.65
CA MET A 225 5.51 13.21 -5.19
C MET A 225 5.54 13.58 -6.67
N ASP A 226 6.59 14.29 -7.09
CA ASP A 226 6.95 14.47 -8.49
C ASP A 226 8.03 13.43 -8.83
N LYS A 227 7.66 12.36 -9.53
CA LYS A 227 8.49 11.16 -9.72
C LYS A 227 8.40 10.66 -11.18
N GLU A 228 7.91 9.44 -11.42
CA GLU A 228 7.71 8.92 -12.77
C GLU A 228 6.67 9.76 -13.53
N ARG A 229 5.70 10.29 -12.79
CA ARG A 229 4.72 11.30 -13.20
C ARG A 229 4.63 12.36 -12.09
N ASP A 230 4.03 13.50 -12.40
CA ASP A 230 3.63 14.46 -11.37
C ASP A 230 2.35 13.98 -10.67
N TRP A 231 2.54 13.21 -9.59
CA TRP A 231 1.46 12.66 -8.77
C TRP A 231 0.87 13.67 -7.80
N ARG A 232 1.53 14.82 -7.60
CA ARG A 232 1.11 15.82 -6.60
C ARG A 232 -0.33 16.26 -6.84
N LEU A 233 -1.16 16.25 -5.81
CA LEU A 233 -2.55 16.71 -5.89
C LEU A 233 -2.65 18.18 -6.34
N ASN A 234 -1.60 18.96 -6.12
CA ASN A 234 -1.49 20.37 -6.44
C ASN A 234 -0.66 20.66 -7.70
N SER A 235 -0.59 19.73 -8.65
CA SER A 235 -0.02 19.98 -9.98
C SER A 235 -0.75 21.08 -10.75
N THR A 236 -2.07 21.25 -10.52
CA THR A 236 -2.85 22.38 -11.03
C THR A 236 -3.73 23.04 -9.96
N ARG A 237 -4.22 24.26 -10.23
CA ARG A 237 -5.22 24.91 -9.38
C ARG A 237 -6.53 24.10 -9.32
N ALA A 238 -6.94 23.52 -10.45
CA ALA A 238 -8.17 22.74 -10.52
C ALA A 238 -8.08 21.46 -9.68
N SER A 239 -6.97 20.71 -9.78
CA SER A 239 -6.75 19.50 -8.98
C SER A 239 -6.66 19.82 -7.48
N THR A 240 -6.02 20.95 -7.12
CA THR A 240 -5.95 21.43 -5.73
C THR A 240 -7.34 21.69 -5.14
N LEU A 241 -8.20 22.38 -5.89
CA LEU A 241 -9.56 22.71 -5.45
C LEU A 241 -10.43 21.46 -5.36
N SER A 242 -10.36 20.57 -6.36
CA SER A 242 -11.09 19.30 -6.36
C SER A 242 -10.72 18.45 -5.14
N PHE A 243 -9.42 18.28 -4.86
CA PHE A 243 -8.96 17.52 -3.71
C PHE A 243 -9.46 18.08 -2.38
N ARG A 244 -9.38 19.41 -2.19
CA ARG A 244 -9.85 20.07 -0.97
C ARG A 244 -11.36 19.87 -0.76
N ASN A 245 -12.14 20.10 -1.81
CA ASN A 245 -13.60 20.00 -1.74
C ASN A 245 -14.03 18.55 -1.46
N GLY A 246 -13.44 17.59 -2.16
CA GLY A 246 -13.75 16.17 -1.95
C GLY A 246 -13.36 15.70 -0.54
N LEU A 247 -12.21 16.12 -0.03
CA LEU A 247 -11.78 15.78 1.33
C LEU A 247 -12.71 16.39 2.39
N GLU A 248 -13.09 17.65 2.24
CA GLU A 248 -14.02 18.34 3.14
C GLU A 248 -15.39 17.62 3.17
N GLN A 249 -15.91 17.25 2.01
CA GLN A 249 -17.17 16.51 1.88
C GLN A 249 -17.08 15.11 2.51
N TRP A 250 -16.03 14.37 2.22
CA TRP A 250 -15.85 13.00 2.69
C TRP A 250 -15.68 12.92 4.22
N ILE A 251 -14.95 13.85 4.81
CA ILE A 251 -14.82 13.95 6.27
C ILE A 251 -16.14 14.38 6.90
N SER A 252 -16.87 15.32 6.30
CA SER A 252 -18.14 15.80 6.86
C SER A 252 -19.27 14.77 6.81
N SER A 253 -19.24 13.85 5.84
CA SER A 253 -20.24 12.79 5.68
C SER A 253 -20.01 11.58 6.59
N ARG A 254 -18.82 11.47 7.20
CA ARG A 254 -18.46 10.39 8.13
C ARG A 254 -18.15 10.97 9.50
N PRO A 255 -19.11 10.99 10.46
CA PRO A 255 -18.76 11.33 11.83
C PRO A 255 -17.73 10.31 12.30
N PHE A 256 -16.48 10.73 12.49
CA PHE A 256 -15.48 9.91 13.16
C PHE A 256 -16.05 9.49 14.51
N ALA A 257 -16.29 8.19 14.68
CA ALA A 257 -16.74 7.59 15.94
C ALA A 257 -15.59 7.53 16.96
#